data_AF-A0AAU8II76-F1
#
_entry.id   AF-A0AAU8II76-F1
#
_cell.length_a   1.000
_cell.length_b   1.000
_cell.length_c   1.000
_cell.angle_alpha   90.00
_cell.angle_beta   90.00
_cell.angle_gamma   90.00
#
_symmetry.space_group_name_H-M   'P 1'
#
loop_
_entity.id
_entity.type
_entity.pdbx_description
1 polymer ?
#
loop_
_entity_poly.entity_id
_entity_poly.type
_entity_poly.pdbx_seq_one_letter_code
_entity_poly.pdbx_strand_id
1 'polypeptide(L)'
;MGGVNVKVSATSDQDLVQLSGYIVYRHRDDLSRVTFNGNRYKILNAEYDDPARHGLDAITVKDLQTGDVSIIYEGTQSEQSDLDLKTDIDLVK
;
A
#
# COMPACT_ATOMS: atom_id res chain seq x y z
N MET A 1 7.91 28.90 29.86
CA MET A 1 7.04 28.03 29.05
C MET A 1 7.92 26.93 28.48
N GLY A 2 7.81 25.70 28.99
CA GLY A 2 8.59 24.57 28.50
C GLY A 2 7.97 24.03 27.22
N GLY A 3 8.70 24.08 26.11
CA GLY A 3 8.26 23.46 24.86
C GLY A 3 8.20 21.94 25.02
N VAL A 4 7.02 21.36 24.79
CA VAL A 4 6.88 19.90 24.73
C VAL A 4 7.53 19.44 23.43
N ASN A 5 8.65 18.73 23.54
CA ASN A 5 9.29 18.07 22.40
C ASN A 5 8.49 16.80 22.10
N VAL A 6 7.46 16.91 21.27
CA VAL A 6 6.68 15.75 20.83
C VAL A 6 7.54 15.00 19.81
N LYS A 7 8.17 13.90 20.24
CA LYS A 7 8.81 12.97 19.33
C LYS A 7 7.69 12.28 18.53
N VAL A 8 7.43 12.79 17.32
CA VAL A 8 6.48 12.17 16.39
C VAL A 8 7.07 10.82 16.02
N SER A 9 6.44 9.75 16.48
CA SER A 9 6.76 8.40 16.05
C SER A 9 6.20 8.25 14.64
N ALA A 10 7.02 7.83 13.68
CA ALA A 10 6.59 7.55 12.31
C ALA A 10 6.43 6.04 12.11
N THR A 11 5.61 5.67 11.14
CA THR A 11 5.49 4.28 10.69
C THR A 11 6.86 3.77 10.29
N SER A 12 7.23 2.57 10.74
CA SER A 12 8.52 1.97 10.43
C SER A 12 8.64 1.64 8.93
N ASP A 13 9.80 1.92 8.34
CA ASP A 13 10.12 1.53 6.96
C ASP A 13 9.90 0.03 6.72
N GLN A 14 10.21 -0.80 7.72
CA GLN A 14 10.00 -2.25 7.65
C GLN A 14 8.52 -2.61 7.50
N ASP A 15 7.63 -1.87 8.16
CA ASP A 15 6.19 -2.10 8.08
C ASP A 15 5.65 -1.60 6.74
N LEU A 16 6.14 -0.45 6.25
CA LEU A 16 5.81 0.06 4.92
C LEU A 16 6.19 -0.94 3.81
N VAL A 17 7.37 -1.57 3.91
CA VAL A 17 7.81 -2.64 2.99
C VAL A 17 6.89 -3.85 3.05
N GLN A 18 6.42 -4.23 4.24
CA GLN A 18 5.51 -5.38 4.36
C GLN A 18 4.10 -5.08 3.85
N LEU A 19 3.63 -3.84 4.06
CA LEU A 19 2.35 -3.37 3.52
C LEU A 19 2.37 -3.38 1.98
N SER A 20 3.45 -2.87 1.36
CA SER A 20 3.58 -2.79 -0.10
C SER A 20 3.94 -4.12 -0.77
N GLY A 21 4.76 -4.95 -0.13
CA GLY A 21 5.24 -6.19 -0.74
C GLY A 21 4.33 -7.40 -0.52
N TYR A 22 3.41 -7.35 0.45
CA TYR A 22 2.59 -8.51 0.79
C TYR A 22 1.10 -8.19 0.93
N ILE A 23 0.74 -7.12 1.63
CA ILE A 23 -0.67 -6.91 2.00
C ILE A 23 -1.53 -6.41 0.86
N VAL A 24 -1.00 -5.52 0.02
CA VAL A 24 -1.77 -5.02 -1.13
C VAL A 24 -2.21 -6.17 -2.05
N TYR A 25 -1.30 -7.09 -2.40
CA TYR A 25 -1.54 -8.29 -3.22
C TYR A 25 -2.48 -9.33 -2.62
N ARG A 26 -2.88 -9.18 -1.35
CA ARG A 26 -3.81 -10.13 -0.73
C ARG A 26 -5.28 -9.88 -1.10
N HIS A 27 -5.56 -8.78 -1.81
CA HIS A 27 -6.89 -8.42 -2.31
C HIS A 27 -7.96 -8.64 -1.25
N ARG A 28 -7.71 -8.11 -0.05
CA ARG A 28 -8.60 -8.31 1.08
C ARG A 28 -9.67 -7.24 1.06
N ASP A 29 -10.89 -7.66 0.77
CA ASP A 29 -12.09 -6.80 0.85
C ASP A 29 -12.50 -6.47 2.30
N ASP A 30 -11.94 -7.18 3.28
CA ASP A 30 -12.22 -6.88 4.67
C ASP A 30 -11.41 -5.66 5.12
N LEU A 31 -12.10 -4.63 5.62
CA LEU A 31 -11.57 -3.47 6.37
C LEU A 31 -10.93 -3.92 7.71
N SER A 32 -10.20 -5.02 7.66
CA SER A 32 -9.71 -5.78 8.78
C SER A 32 -8.57 -5.03 9.45
N ARG A 33 -8.43 -5.31 10.75
CA ARG A 33 -7.26 -4.91 11.49
C ARG A 33 -6.16 -5.90 11.16
N VAL A 34 -5.06 -5.39 10.65
CA VAL A 34 -3.88 -6.19 10.34
C VAL A 34 -2.79 -5.87 11.34
N THR A 35 -2.01 -6.88 11.73
CA THR A 35 -0.95 -6.74 12.73
C THR A 35 0.36 -7.23 12.14
N PHE A 36 1.38 -6.36 12.13
CA PHE A 36 2.72 -6.63 11.61
C PHE A 36 3.74 -6.12 12.59
N ASN A 37 4.80 -6.88 12.85
CA ASN A 37 5.89 -6.48 13.74
C ASN A 37 5.41 -5.94 15.12
N GLY A 38 4.27 -6.44 15.62
CA GLY A 38 3.63 -6.00 16.87
C GLY A 38 2.79 -4.72 16.77
N ASN A 39 2.77 -4.08 15.60
CA ASN A 39 2.05 -2.84 15.31
C ASN A 39 0.70 -3.15 14.67
N ARG A 40 -0.31 -2.35 15.01
CA ARG A 40 -1.69 -2.57 14.56
C ARG A 40 -2.05 -1.52 13.54
N TYR A 41 -2.63 -1.98 12.45
CA TYR A 41 -3.03 -1.16 11.33
C TYR A 41 -4.51 -1.37 11.04
N LYS A 42 -5.15 -0.34 10.50
CA LYS A 42 -6.52 -0.41 10.01
C LYS A 42 -6.53 -0.06 8.53
N ILE A 43 -7.05 -0.96 7.71
CA ILE A 43 -7.37 -0.64 6.32
C ILE A 43 -8.59 0.29 6.34
N LEU A 44 -8.42 1.50 5.79
CA LEU A 44 -9.46 2.53 5.72
C LEU A 44 -10.24 2.44 4.42
N ASN A 45 -9.54 2.10 3.33
CA ASN A 45 -10.12 1.90 2.01
C ASN A 45 -9.28 0.87 1.25
N ALA A 46 -9.91 0.12 0.37
CA ALA A 46 -9.25 -0.73 -0.61
C ALA A 46 -9.97 -0.52 -1.94
N GLU A 47 -9.20 -0.14 -2.96
CA GLU A 47 -9.67 -0.02 -4.34
C GLU A 47 -8.93 -1.09 -5.13
N TYR A 48 -9.65 -2.14 -5.50
CA TYR A 48 -9.17 -3.17 -6.40
C TYR A 48 -9.95 -2.98 -7.71
N ASP A 49 -9.24 -2.79 -8.81
CA ASP A 49 -9.86 -2.44 -10.09
C ASP A 49 -10.65 -3.64 -10.63
N ASP A 50 -11.80 -3.34 -11.24
CA ASP A 50 -12.56 -4.32 -12.02
C ASP A 50 -11.71 -4.69 -13.25
N PRO A 51 -11.54 -5.97 -13.62
CA PRO A 51 -10.76 -6.37 -14.81
C PRO A 51 -11.16 -5.64 -16.11
N ALA A 52 -12.31 -4.96 -16.16
CA ALA A 52 -12.75 -4.10 -17.26
C ALA A 52 -12.16 -2.67 -17.26
N ARG A 53 -11.48 -2.23 -16.20
CA ARG A 53 -10.86 -0.92 -16.04
C ARG A 53 -9.41 -1.17 -15.61
N HIS A 54 -8.47 -0.58 -16.32
CA HIS A 54 -7.07 -0.86 -16.10
C HIS A 54 -6.45 0.34 -15.39
N GLY A 55 -5.97 0.17 -14.17
CA GLY A 55 -4.89 1.00 -13.65
C GLY A 55 -4.83 1.15 -12.14
N LEU A 56 -4.08 0.24 -11.51
CA LEU A 56 -3.47 0.33 -10.17
C LEU A 56 -4.43 0.07 -8.99
N ASP A 57 -4.34 -1.15 -8.45
CA ASP A 57 -4.91 -1.49 -7.16
C ASP A 57 -4.22 -0.71 -6.03
N ALA A 58 -4.96 -0.32 -5.01
CA ALA A 58 -4.41 0.42 -3.89
C ALA A 58 -5.17 0.19 -2.58
N ILE A 59 -4.45 0.29 -1.47
CA ILE A 59 -5.03 0.31 -0.13
C ILE A 59 -4.63 1.58 0.61
N THR A 60 -5.55 2.13 1.39
CA THR A 60 -5.28 3.19 2.36
C THR A 60 -5.24 2.58 3.75
N VAL A 61 -4.13 2.75 4.46
CA VAL A 61 -3.90 2.13 5.78
C VAL A 61 -3.56 3.19 6.81
N LYS A 62 -4.12 3.05 8.01
CA LYS A 62 -3.75 3.85 9.17
C LYS A 62 -2.96 3.01 10.17
N ASP A 63 -1.78 3.48 10.55
CA ASP A 63 -1.06 2.98 11.72
C ASP A 63 -1.78 3.48 12.99
N LEU A 64 -2.19 2.54 13.85
CA LEU A 64 -2.90 2.87 15.09
C LEU A 64 -1.96 3.27 16.24
N GLN A 65 -0.66 3.09 16.10
CA GLN A 65 0.34 3.53 17.08
C GLN A 65 0.80 4.97 16.83
N THR A 66 1.11 5.29 15.58
CA THR A 66 1.64 6.60 15.18
C THR A 66 0.55 7.56 14.75
N GLY A 67 -0.55 7.03 14.21
CA GLY A 67 -1.63 7.80 13.62
C GLY A 67 -1.41 8.13 12.14
N ASP A 68 -0.25 7.77 11.57
CA ASP A 68 0.10 7.98 10.17
C ASP A 68 -0.89 7.28 9.25
N VAL A 69 -1.12 7.89 8.08
CA VAL A 69 -1.95 7.33 7.01
C VAL A 69 -1.09 7.20 5.76
N SER A 70 -1.04 6.00 5.23
CA SER A 70 -0.27 5.64 4.05
C SER A 70 -1.19 5.11 2.95
N ILE A 71 -0.93 5.53 1.72
CA ILE A 71 -1.56 4.98 0.51
C ILE A 71 -0.52 4.07 -0.13
N ILE A 72 -0.89 2.80 -0.32
CA ILE A 72 -0.02 1.76 -0.83
C ILE A 72 -0.61 1.29 -2.15
N TYR A 73 0.15 1.50 -3.23
CA TYR A 73 -0.21 1.02 -4.57
C TYR A 73 0.37 -0.37 -4.81
N GLU A 74 -0.41 -1.22 -5.45
CA GLU A 74 0.07 -2.49 -5.99
C GLU A 74 0.90 -2.21 -7.24
N GLY A 75 2.03 -2.92 -7.36
CA GLY A 75 2.82 -2.92 -8.59
C GLY A 75 2.19 -3.83 -9.65
N THR A 76 2.74 -3.83 -10.86
CA THR A 76 2.25 -4.65 -11.97
C THR A 76 2.17 -6.14 -11.59
N GLN A 77 0.97 -6.73 -11.68
CA GLN A 77 0.80 -8.19 -11.67
C GLN A 77 1.28 -8.77 -13.01
N SER A 78 2.17 -9.76 -12.94
CA SER A 78 2.74 -10.48 -14.07
C SER A 78 1.70 -11.27 -14.90
N GLU A 79 0.43 -11.27 -14.53
CA GLU A 79 -0.65 -11.78 -15.39
C GLU A 79 -0.90 -10.88 -16.63
N GLN A 80 -0.30 -9.67 -16.66
CA GLN A 80 -0.11 -8.86 -17.87
C GLN A 80 1.16 -9.24 -18.67
N SER A 81 1.52 -10.53 -18.71
CA SER A 81 2.71 -11.03 -19.42
C SER A 81 2.78 -10.60 -20.91
N ASP A 82 1.65 -10.30 -21.56
CA ASP A 82 1.61 -9.87 -22.97
C ASP A 82 1.62 -8.33 -23.18
N LEU A 83 1.50 -7.52 -22.13
CA LEU A 83 1.48 -6.06 -22.23
C LEU A 83 2.80 -5.40 -21.82
N ASP A 84 3.57 -6.00 -20.91
CA ASP A 84 4.88 -5.46 -20.52
C ASP A 84 5.88 -5.44 -21.70
N LEU A 85 5.78 -6.40 -22.62
CA LEU A 85 6.58 -6.42 -23.85
C LEU A 85 6.26 -5.26 -24.84
N LYS A 86 5.12 -4.59 -24.70
CA LYS A 86 4.75 -3.44 -25.54
C LYS A 86 5.25 -2.11 -24.99
N THR A 87 5.42 -2.00 -23.68
CA THR A 87 5.87 -0.75 -23.03
C THR A 87 7.28 -0.36 -23.49
N ASP A 88 8.14 -1.34 -23.80
CA ASP A 88 9.48 -1.11 -24.36
C ASP A 88 9.47 -0.53 -25.79
N ILE A 89 8.40 -0.72 -26.57
CA ILE A 89 8.30 -0.19 -27.94
C ILE A 89 7.85 1.27 -27.95
N ASP A 90 7.04 1.71 -26.97
CA ASP A 90 6.54 3.09 -26.92
C ASP A 90 7.51 4.08 -26.26
N LEU A 91 8.54 3.60 -25.55
CA LEU A 91 9.61 4.44 -25.00
C LEU A 91 10.74 4.78 -26.00
N VAL A 92 10.69 4.22 -27.22
CA VAL A 92 11.68 4.42 -28.30
C VAL A 92 11.01 5.07 -29.53
N LYS A 93 10.33 6.20 -29.33
CA LYS A 93 9.95 7.12 -30.42
C LYS A 93 10.53 8.50 -30.22
#